data_AF-A0A2M7AM15-F1
#
_entry.id   AF-A0A2M7AM15-F1
#
_cell.length_a   1.000
_cell.length_b   1.000
_cell.length_c   1.000
_cell.angle_alpha   90.00
_cell.angle_beta   90.00
_cell.angle_gamma   90.00
#
_symmetry.space_group_name_H-M   'P 1'
#
loop_
_entity.id
_entity.type
_entity.pdbx_description
1 polymer ?
#
loop_
_entity_poly.entity_id
_entity_poly.type
_entity_poly.pdbx_seq_one_letter_code
_entity_poly.pdbx_strand_id
1 'polypeptide(L)'
;MIKPISIFFLSCWLFLLMVPVKVDAQEPLETQAFLEGKRGANDWYLSTVNILLRTRDRLSAPQSVTYWIDQSEPHRFEYQPPQNPITNPSFEKGFLTQPSYWVQSDPPSEDATLWRTQTEVFDGYYSVATYVYQAGNFFWDNSDFPFTVIPGELCTISIYIKTENLVGDGSWIEVWDQKESGDSKIYTSQKISGTENWQMLAFSFVIPPEAEKAYLKLVTQAESGITFWDNIFCTISFHEASTSFTFGTSGNHTLYFFAENTEGGKEDTRQLDFKIDTQAPDFDPYFGTIFDEQNQTYTGTIGVSDVNSGIKVNSAVFRSYPDINSEWSAWIPVLQVSPASDGFTDEVHLQSQPVFFPSGITGSFQFKIDDVAGNEGQSSKINTSKAWFQLEGRGELYTQGEVVANSLPPQGNYNLLENAFSQQGIQNIISENERTVSHYTGDSQQLTLMIKSFRNLESKARKVQDGIVPSVDGIYLFSQPITLDDNSLTIGFEKAQFSAVIIVEGTLRIKKSFQLAPESRVVWIVLGNVEVEGAVSEIAGVYLVDGSFKSNVDNQSGKSLAVYGSVLATQEIELTRDLGLDENNLQPAEKFIFDPAYFFDEKLLGFLCNGRLYQWEEE
;
A
#
# COMPACT_ATOMS: atom_id res chain seq x y z
N MET A 1 22.31 6.46 -115.22
CA MET A 1 22.83 5.65 -114.10
C MET A 1 22.12 6.14 -112.83
N ILE A 2 21.26 5.29 -112.25
CA ILE A 2 20.84 5.18 -110.82
C ILE A 2 20.55 6.52 -110.09
N LYS A 3 19.27 6.95 -110.02
CA LYS A 3 18.25 6.84 -108.93
C LYS A 3 18.39 7.83 -107.73
N PRO A 4 17.26 8.32 -107.16
CA PRO A 4 17.11 9.50 -106.29
C PRO A 4 16.98 9.12 -104.80
N ILE A 5 16.70 10.07 -103.87
CA ILE A 5 15.98 9.97 -102.55
C ILE A 5 16.22 11.30 -101.80
N SER A 6 15.24 12.20 -101.62
CA SER A 6 14.05 12.26 -100.73
C SER A 6 14.29 13.03 -99.43
N ILE A 7 13.48 14.08 -99.27
CA ILE A 7 13.19 14.83 -98.05
C ILE A 7 12.49 13.91 -97.04
N PHE A 8 12.88 13.95 -95.77
CA PHE A 8 12.01 13.57 -94.66
C PHE A 8 12.19 14.56 -93.50
N PHE A 9 11.16 15.36 -93.27
CA PHE A 9 10.88 16.00 -91.99
C PHE A 9 10.64 14.88 -90.97
N LEU A 10 11.44 14.83 -89.89
CA LEU A 10 11.08 14.05 -88.72
C LEU A 10 10.61 15.04 -87.65
N SER A 11 9.29 15.12 -87.48
CA SER A 11 8.65 15.75 -86.33
C SER A 11 9.03 14.96 -85.08
N CYS A 12 9.83 15.59 -84.22
CA CYS A 12 10.11 15.07 -82.90
C CYS A 12 8.86 15.29 -82.04
N TRP A 13 8.02 14.26 -81.93
CA TRP A 13 6.96 14.20 -80.93
C TRP A 13 7.63 14.10 -79.56
N LEU A 14 7.74 15.23 -78.85
CA LEU A 14 8.04 15.25 -77.43
C LEU A 14 6.78 14.78 -76.70
N PHE A 15 6.65 13.46 -76.50
CA PHE A 15 5.71 12.93 -75.52
C PHE A 15 6.21 13.40 -74.14
N LEU A 16 5.62 14.48 -73.63
CA LEU A 16 5.69 14.81 -72.22
C LEU A 16 4.88 13.72 -71.51
N LEU A 17 5.53 12.63 -71.12
CA LEU A 17 4.98 11.69 -70.16
C LEU A 17 4.89 12.46 -68.84
N MET A 18 3.72 13.05 -68.57
CA MET A 18 3.33 13.36 -67.20
C MET A 18 3.17 12.01 -66.50
N VAL A 19 4.24 11.55 -65.87
CA VAL A 19 4.14 10.53 -64.83
C VAL A 19 3.41 11.22 -63.68
N PRO A 20 2.19 10.79 -63.29
CA PRO A 20 1.64 11.24 -62.01
C PRO A 20 2.62 10.76 -60.94
N VAL A 21 3.40 11.68 -60.40
CA VAL A 21 4.13 11.45 -59.16
C VAL A 21 3.03 11.26 -58.12
N LYS A 22 2.78 10.01 -57.72
CA LYS A 22 2.15 9.76 -56.44
C LYS A 22 3.15 10.28 -55.40
N VAL A 23 2.91 11.48 -54.90
CA VAL A 23 3.51 11.94 -53.65
C VAL A 23 2.85 11.07 -52.59
N ASP A 24 3.41 9.89 -52.36
CA ASP A 24 3.22 9.20 -51.09
C ASP A 24 4.14 9.90 -50.10
N ALA A 25 3.59 10.95 -49.50
CA ALA A 25 4.16 11.58 -48.34
C ALA A 25 3.18 11.36 -47.21
N GLN A 26 3.08 10.14 -46.67
CA GLN A 26 2.62 10.00 -45.30
C GLN A 26 3.59 10.80 -44.42
N GLU A 27 3.14 11.96 -43.93
CA GLU A 27 3.85 12.68 -42.89
C GLU A 27 3.85 11.84 -41.60
N PRO A 28 4.89 11.98 -40.74
CA PRO A 28 5.04 11.09 -39.60
C PRO A 28 3.92 11.29 -38.59
N LEU A 29 3.22 10.20 -38.30
CA LEU A 29 2.44 10.04 -37.08
C LEU A 29 3.38 10.22 -35.87
N GLU A 30 2.96 11.02 -34.89
CA GLU A 30 3.75 11.32 -33.69
C GLU A 30 2.93 11.18 -32.40
N THR A 31 3.25 10.19 -31.57
CA THR A 31 2.69 10.05 -30.21
C THR A 31 3.69 10.47 -29.13
N GLN A 32 3.22 11.25 -28.15
CA GLN A 32 3.96 11.69 -26.97
C GLN A 32 3.22 11.26 -25.70
N ALA A 33 3.99 10.82 -24.69
CA ALA A 33 3.47 10.45 -23.37
C ALA A 33 3.80 11.52 -22.33
N PHE A 34 2.83 11.86 -21.49
CA PHE A 34 2.97 12.80 -20.38
C PHE A 34 2.59 12.10 -19.07
N LEU A 35 3.44 12.24 -18.06
CA LEU A 35 3.28 11.60 -16.75
C LEU A 35 3.03 12.63 -15.65
N GLU A 36 1.92 12.50 -14.93
CA GLU A 36 1.57 13.37 -13.80
C GLU A 36 1.33 12.55 -12.53
N GLY A 37 1.80 13.08 -11.38
CA GLY A 37 1.65 12.44 -10.07
C GLY A 37 2.41 13.22 -9.00
N LYS A 38 2.28 12.80 -7.72
CA LYS A 38 3.05 13.39 -6.62
C LYS A 38 4.52 12.96 -6.77
N ARG A 39 5.41 13.91 -7.02
CA ARG A 39 6.85 13.63 -7.15
C ARG A 39 7.49 13.37 -5.78
N GLY A 40 8.31 12.34 -5.72
CA GLY A 40 9.26 12.04 -4.66
C GLY A 40 10.69 12.47 -5.04
N ALA A 41 11.66 11.90 -4.34
CA ALA A 41 13.07 12.03 -4.64
C ALA A 41 13.48 11.09 -5.80
N ASN A 42 14.65 11.36 -6.41
CA ASN A 42 15.29 10.48 -7.41
C ASN A 42 14.35 10.01 -8.54
N ASP A 43 13.49 10.89 -9.05
CA ASP A 43 12.52 10.62 -10.13
C ASP A 43 11.43 9.58 -9.80
N TRP A 44 11.22 9.28 -8.51
CA TRP A 44 10.10 8.44 -8.07
C TRP A 44 8.79 9.25 -7.99
N TYR A 45 7.67 8.57 -8.20
CA TYR A 45 6.34 9.07 -7.88
C TYR A 45 5.84 8.43 -6.58
N LEU A 46 5.37 9.25 -5.64
CA LEU A 46 4.80 8.84 -4.35
C LEU A 46 3.29 8.60 -4.40
N SER A 47 2.73 8.48 -5.60
CA SER A 47 1.32 8.25 -5.86
C SER A 47 1.14 7.48 -7.16
N THR A 48 -0.09 7.05 -7.42
CA THR A 48 -0.54 6.69 -8.75
C THR A 48 -0.14 7.76 -9.77
N VAL A 49 0.29 7.32 -10.95
CA VAL A 49 0.66 8.17 -12.09
C VAL A 49 -0.49 8.22 -13.08
N ASN A 50 -0.88 9.43 -13.49
CA ASN A 50 -1.77 9.68 -14.61
C ASN A 50 -0.92 9.76 -15.88
N ILE A 51 -1.25 8.92 -16.86
CA ILE A 51 -0.54 8.82 -18.14
C ILE A 51 -1.46 9.38 -19.21
N LEU A 52 -0.99 10.40 -19.94
CA LEU A 52 -1.68 10.98 -21.08
C LEU A 52 -0.87 10.70 -22.35
N LEU A 53 -1.47 9.98 -23.29
CA LEU A 53 -0.92 9.79 -24.64
C LEU A 53 -1.58 10.79 -25.58
N ARG A 54 -0.79 11.64 -26.22
CA ARG A 54 -1.25 12.56 -27.29
C ARG A 54 -0.63 12.13 -28.60
N THR A 55 -1.47 11.87 -29.58
CA THR A 55 -1.08 11.46 -30.93
C THR A 55 -1.42 12.58 -31.90
N ARG A 56 -0.50 12.88 -32.81
CA ARG A 56 -0.62 13.92 -33.82
C ARG A 56 -0.30 13.37 -35.19
N ASP A 57 -1.09 13.72 -36.18
CA ASP A 57 -0.81 13.46 -37.59
C ASP A 57 -1.30 14.66 -38.42
N ARG A 58 -0.53 15.01 -39.44
CA ARG A 58 -0.72 16.22 -40.23
C ARG A 58 -1.49 16.00 -41.52
N LEU A 59 -1.59 14.75 -41.99
CA LEU A 59 -2.23 14.42 -43.25
C LEU A 59 -3.37 13.41 -43.08
N SER A 60 -3.18 12.42 -42.20
CA SER A 60 -4.19 11.41 -41.89
C SER A 60 -4.66 11.50 -40.44
N ALA A 61 -5.86 11.02 -40.11
CA ALA A 61 -6.31 11.03 -38.73
C ALA A 61 -5.65 9.91 -37.93
N PRO A 62 -5.22 10.11 -36.67
CA PRO A 62 -4.96 9.00 -35.76
C PRO A 62 -6.21 8.13 -35.68
N GLN A 63 -6.04 6.85 -35.97
CA GLN A 63 -7.09 5.86 -35.88
C GLN A 63 -7.08 5.20 -34.50
N SER A 64 -5.90 4.79 -34.03
CA SER A 64 -5.77 4.11 -32.74
C SER A 64 -4.43 4.38 -32.10
N VAL A 65 -4.35 4.15 -30.78
CA VAL A 65 -3.10 4.02 -30.04
C VAL A 65 -3.09 2.69 -29.31
N THR A 66 -1.97 1.99 -29.38
CA THR A 66 -1.72 0.76 -28.63
C THR A 66 -0.67 1.04 -27.57
N TYR A 67 -0.91 0.62 -26.33
CA TYR A 67 0.02 0.80 -25.22
C TYR A 67 0.01 -0.38 -24.24
N TRP A 68 1.14 -0.59 -23.56
CA TRP A 68 1.28 -1.56 -22.46
C TRP A 68 2.38 -1.13 -21.50
N ILE A 69 2.36 -1.67 -20.29
CA ILE A 69 3.39 -1.43 -19.28
C ILE A 69 4.09 -2.76 -18.99
N ASP A 70 5.41 -2.74 -19.03
CA ASP A 70 6.26 -3.90 -18.79
C ASP A 70 5.90 -5.09 -19.69
N GLN A 71 5.46 -6.21 -19.10
CA GLN A 71 5.05 -7.43 -19.80
C GLN A 71 3.53 -7.60 -19.86
N SER A 72 2.75 -6.55 -19.58
CA SER A 72 1.29 -6.61 -19.66
C SER A 72 0.80 -6.78 -21.10
N GLU A 73 -0.41 -7.31 -21.27
CA GLU A 73 -1.06 -7.37 -22.58
C GLU A 73 -1.24 -5.97 -23.21
N PRO A 74 -1.00 -5.80 -24.52
CA PRO A 74 -1.28 -4.56 -25.25
C PRO A 74 -2.74 -4.17 -25.22
N HIS A 75 -2.99 -2.92 -24.82
CA HIS A 75 -4.31 -2.29 -24.85
C HIS A 75 -4.39 -1.40 -26.08
N ARG A 76 -5.40 -1.63 -26.92
CA ARG A 76 -5.69 -0.80 -28.10
C ARG A 76 -6.88 0.11 -27.80
N PHE A 77 -6.69 1.41 -27.98
CA PHE A 77 -7.73 2.43 -27.89
C PHE A 77 -8.00 3.00 -29.28
N GLU A 78 -9.25 2.87 -29.74
CA GLU A 78 -9.70 3.47 -31.00
C GLU A 78 -10.12 4.92 -30.78
N TYR A 79 -9.52 5.83 -31.54
CA TYR A 79 -9.98 7.21 -31.59
C TYR A 79 -11.27 7.29 -32.40
N GLN A 80 -12.15 8.22 -32.03
CA GLN A 80 -13.30 8.52 -32.86
C GLN A 80 -12.81 9.30 -34.09
N PRO A 81 -13.24 8.92 -35.32
CA PRO A 81 -12.84 9.64 -36.52
C PRO A 81 -13.28 11.11 -36.42
N PRO A 82 -12.48 12.06 -36.93
CA PRO A 82 -12.88 13.46 -36.96
C PRO A 82 -14.20 13.58 -37.72
N GLN A 83 -15.20 14.22 -37.11
CA GLN A 83 -16.44 14.50 -37.83
C GLN A 83 -16.17 15.59 -38.85
N ASN A 84 -16.55 15.33 -40.12
CA ASN A 84 -16.51 16.33 -41.16
C ASN A 84 -17.40 17.52 -40.76
N PRO A 85 -16.84 18.72 -40.58
CA PRO A 85 -17.58 19.86 -40.07
C PRO A 85 -18.53 20.46 -41.12
N ILE A 86 -18.40 20.06 -42.38
CA ILE A 86 -19.26 20.51 -43.48
C ILE A 86 -20.60 19.77 -43.44
N THR A 87 -21.69 20.53 -43.55
CA THR A 87 -23.04 19.95 -43.56
C THR A 87 -23.38 19.40 -44.94
N ASN A 88 -23.89 18.16 -44.98
CA ASN A 88 -24.27 17.45 -46.21
C ASN A 88 -23.14 17.39 -47.27
N PRO A 89 -21.94 16.90 -46.90
CA PRO A 89 -20.75 17.01 -47.73
C PRO A 89 -20.71 16.03 -48.92
N SER A 90 -21.45 14.93 -48.84
CA SER A 90 -21.67 13.96 -49.93
C SER A 90 -23.05 14.10 -50.58
N PHE A 91 -23.74 15.21 -50.33
CA PHE A 91 -25.03 15.53 -50.97
C PHE A 91 -26.14 14.47 -50.84
N GLU A 92 -26.11 13.65 -49.80
CA GLU A 92 -27.10 12.60 -49.55
C GLU A 92 -28.46 13.11 -49.06
N LYS A 93 -28.55 14.38 -48.65
CA LYS A 93 -29.78 15.03 -48.17
C LYS A 93 -30.31 16.06 -49.16
N GLY A 94 -31.64 16.11 -49.32
CA GLY A 94 -32.34 17.10 -50.16
C GLY A 94 -33.38 16.48 -51.09
N PHE A 95 -33.84 17.28 -52.05
CA PHE A 95 -34.67 16.83 -53.17
C PHE A 95 -33.81 16.70 -54.43
N LEU A 96 -34.30 15.99 -55.46
CA LEU A 96 -33.56 15.83 -56.72
C LEU A 96 -33.20 17.18 -57.36
N THR A 97 -34.07 18.18 -57.24
CA THR A 97 -33.85 19.52 -57.81
C THR A 97 -33.14 20.49 -56.87
N GLN A 98 -32.85 20.08 -55.63
CA GLN A 98 -32.23 20.96 -54.64
C GLN A 98 -31.52 20.16 -53.53
N PRO A 99 -30.18 20.16 -53.49
CA PRO A 99 -29.45 19.63 -52.35
C PRO A 99 -29.75 20.44 -51.08
N SER A 100 -29.95 19.75 -49.95
CA SER A 100 -30.10 20.45 -48.67
C SER A 100 -28.80 21.14 -48.28
N TYR A 101 -28.90 22.32 -47.66
CA TYR A 101 -27.78 23.09 -47.09
C TYR A 101 -26.81 23.72 -48.11
N TRP A 102 -27.07 23.51 -49.40
CA TRP A 102 -26.34 24.12 -50.51
C TRP A 102 -27.31 25.00 -51.29
N VAL A 103 -27.01 26.29 -51.39
CA VAL A 103 -27.88 27.31 -51.98
C VAL A 103 -27.20 28.02 -53.15
N GLN A 104 -27.98 28.63 -54.04
CA GLN A 104 -27.43 29.51 -55.07
C GLN A 104 -26.91 30.78 -54.41
N SER A 105 -25.70 31.20 -54.74
CA SER A 105 -25.23 32.52 -54.31
C SER A 105 -26.07 33.61 -55.00
N ASP A 106 -26.36 34.70 -54.29
CA ASP A 106 -27.09 35.87 -54.77
C ASP A 106 -26.21 36.69 -55.77
N PRO A 107 -26.71 37.09 -56.95
CA PRO A 107 -28.05 36.85 -57.50
C PRO A 107 -28.23 35.48 -58.16
N PRO A 108 -29.41 34.84 -57.98
CA PRO A 108 -29.73 33.61 -58.67
C PRO A 108 -29.74 33.84 -60.19
N SER A 109 -29.08 32.94 -60.92
CA SER A 109 -29.06 32.92 -62.38
C SER A 109 -29.91 31.76 -62.90
N GLU A 110 -30.71 32.05 -63.93
CA GLU A 110 -31.47 31.03 -64.68
C GLU A 110 -30.58 30.34 -65.74
N ASP A 111 -29.34 30.79 -65.94
CA ASP A 111 -28.43 30.30 -66.98
C ASP A 111 -27.61 29.07 -66.55
N ALA A 112 -27.79 28.60 -65.31
CA ALA A 112 -27.31 27.30 -64.85
C ALA A 112 -28.26 26.68 -63.81
N THR A 113 -28.20 25.35 -63.65
CA THR A 113 -28.95 24.63 -62.61
C THR A 113 -28.02 23.71 -61.83
N LEU A 114 -28.15 23.73 -60.49
CA LEU A 114 -27.64 22.69 -59.61
C LEU A 114 -28.75 21.71 -59.26
N TRP A 115 -28.49 20.41 -59.38
CA TRP A 115 -29.43 19.39 -58.93
C TRP A 115 -28.68 18.17 -58.41
N ARG A 116 -29.36 17.38 -57.59
CA ARG A 116 -28.84 16.10 -57.11
C ARG A 116 -29.09 15.02 -58.16
N THR A 117 -28.07 14.21 -58.43
CA THR A 117 -28.15 13.14 -59.43
C THR A 117 -27.63 11.81 -58.89
N GLN A 118 -28.11 10.72 -59.49
CA GLN A 118 -27.63 9.35 -59.25
C GLN A 118 -26.87 8.79 -60.46
N THR A 119 -26.75 9.57 -61.54
CA THR A 119 -26.16 9.12 -62.80
C THR A 119 -24.63 9.01 -62.72
N GLU A 120 -24.03 9.92 -61.96
CA GLU A 120 -22.59 10.04 -61.80
C GLU A 120 -22.32 10.25 -60.32
N VAL A 121 -21.99 9.19 -59.60
CA VAL A 121 -21.79 9.21 -58.14
C VAL A 121 -20.39 8.70 -57.85
N PHE A 122 -19.66 9.41 -57.01
CA PHE A 122 -18.34 8.98 -56.56
C PHE A 122 -18.45 8.12 -55.30
N ASP A 123 -19.23 8.59 -54.30
CA ASP A 123 -19.45 7.90 -53.03
C ASP A 123 -20.92 8.02 -52.60
N GLY A 124 -21.46 6.99 -51.94
CA GLY A 124 -22.88 6.98 -51.54
C GLY A 124 -23.88 6.73 -52.68
N TYR A 125 -25.00 7.46 -52.64
CA TYR A 125 -26.13 7.30 -53.57
C TYR A 125 -26.35 8.53 -54.48
N TYR A 126 -25.84 9.70 -54.10
CA TYR A 126 -26.08 10.94 -54.82
C TYR A 126 -24.84 11.81 -54.90
N SER A 127 -24.65 12.46 -56.04
CA SER A 127 -23.77 13.62 -56.19
C SER A 127 -24.60 14.85 -56.53
N VAL A 128 -23.95 16.01 -56.72
CA VAL A 128 -24.59 17.18 -57.34
C VAL A 128 -23.97 17.52 -58.68
N ALA A 129 -24.80 17.93 -59.62
CA ALA A 129 -24.42 18.34 -60.96
C ALA A 129 -24.78 19.81 -61.19
N THR A 130 -23.87 20.57 -61.78
CA THR A 130 -24.11 21.92 -62.32
C THR A 130 -24.12 21.86 -63.83
N TYR A 131 -25.24 22.19 -64.47
CA TYR A 131 -25.38 22.28 -65.93
C TYR A 131 -25.47 23.74 -66.34
N VAL A 132 -24.71 24.12 -67.36
CA VAL A 132 -24.64 25.48 -67.87
C VAL A 132 -25.38 25.60 -69.20
N TYR A 133 -26.41 26.46 -69.23
CA TYR A 133 -27.22 26.74 -70.43
C TYR A 133 -26.64 27.88 -71.28
N GLN A 134 -26.02 28.88 -70.65
CA GLN A 134 -25.40 30.03 -71.32
C GLN A 134 -24.11 30.45 -70.62
N ALA A 135 -23.29 31.23 -71.33
CA ALA A 135 -22.04 31.74 -70.79
C ALA A 135 -22.25 32.60 -69.54
N GLY A 136 -21.61 32.21 -68.44
CA GLY A 136 -21.74 32.91 -67.18
C GLY A 136 -20.78 32.43 -66.09
N ASN A 137 -21.02 32.92 -64.89
CA ASN A 137 -20.30 32.55 -63.67
C ASN A 137 -21.32 32.15 -62.61
N PHE A 138 -21.24 30.90 -62.17
CA PHE A 138 -22.28 30.24 -61.38
C PHE A 138 -21.68 29.72 -60.07
N PHE A 139 -22.40 29.94 -58.98
CA PHE A 139 -21.92 29.66 -57.63
C PHE A 139 -22.99 28.95 -56.81
N TRP A 140 -22.56 27.91 -56.11
CA TRP A 140 -23.38 27.18 -55.15
C TRP A 140 -22.61 27.04 -53.85
N ASP A 141 -23.20 27.46 -52.74
CA ASP A 141 -22.46 27.60 -51.49
C ASP A 141 -23.24 27.09 -50.29
N ASN A 142 -22.55 26.90 -49.17
CA ASN A 142 -23.16 26.59 -47.89
C ASN A 142 -23.04 27.76 -46.89
N SER A 143 -23.12 29.02 -47.35
CA SER A 143 -22.92 30.21 -46.50
C SER A 143 -23.97 30.34 -45.40
N ASP A 144 -25.17 29.80 -45.61
CA ASP A 144 -26.25 29.72 -44.61
C ASP A 144 -25.96 28.65 -43.53
N PHE A 145 -25.06 27.72 -43.83
CA PHE A 145 -24.64 26.63 -42.95
C PHE A 145 -23.09 26.55 -42.88
N PRO A 146 -22.45 27.64 -42.45
CA PRO A 146 -21.01 27.72 -42.37
C PRO A 146 -20.52 26.81 -41.24
N PHE A 147 -19.30 26.31 -41.36
CA PHE A 147 -18.66 25.51 -40.33
C PHE A 147 -17.73 26.36 -39.47
N THR A 148 -17.57 25.97 -38.21
CA THR A 148 -16.72 26.71 -37.25
C THR A 148 -15.26 26.42 -37.55
N VAL A 149 -14.41 27.46 -37.53
CA VAL A 149 -12.96 27.36 -37.73
C VAL A 149 -12.22 28.03 -36.56
N ILE A 150 -10.93 27.72 -36.41
CA ILE A 150 -10.08 28.29 -35.36
C ILE A 150 -9.01 29.17 -36.04
N PRO A 151 -8.95 30.49 -35.75
CA PRO A 151 -7.94 31.38 -36.31
C PRO A 151 -6.51 30.86 -36.11
N GLY A 152 -5.70 30.87 -37.18
CA GLY A 152 -4.31 30.43 -37.16
C GLY A 152 -4.10 28.92 -37.34
N GLU A 153 -5.15 28.10 -37.29
CA GLU A 153 -5.06 26.65 -37.54
C GLU A 153 -4.99 26.31 -39.04
N LEU A 154 -4.39 25.16 -39.36
CA LEU A 154 -4.39 24.63 -40.73
C LEU A 154 -5.74 23.96 -41.02
N CYS A 155 -6.35 24.27 -42.15
CA CYS A 155 -7.54 23.60 -42.65
C CYS A 155 -7.22 22.88 -43.96
N THR A 156 -7.59 21.60 -44.06
CA THR A 156 -7.42 20.78 -45.26
C THR A 156 -8.77 20.37 -45.78
N ILE A 157 -9.01 20.61 -47.07
CA ILE A 157 -10.25 20.28 -47.77
C ILE A 157 -9.93 19.39 -48.96
N SER A 158 -10.73 18.33 -49.14
CA SER A 158 -10.78 17.54 -50.36
C SER A 158 -12.20 17.48 -50.94
N ILE A 159 -12.32 17.40 -52.26
CA ILE A 159 -13.58 17.11 -52.96
C ILE A 159 -13.28 16.26 -54.20
N TYR A 160 -14.24 15.44 -54.65
CA TYR A 160 -14.20 14.85 -55.97
C TYR A 160 -14.98 15.69 -56.98
N ILE A 161 -14.38 15.90 -58.15
CA ILE A 161 -14.95 16.64 -59.27
C ILE A 161 -14.85 15.82 -60.55
N LYS A 162 -15.89 15.87 -61.40
CA LYS A 162 -15.92 15.33 -62.76
C LYS A 162 -16.49 16.40 -63.69
N THR A 163 -15.98 16.53 -64.91
CA THR A 163 -16.53 17.48 -65.89
C THR A 163 -16.84 16.79 -67.22
N GLU A 164 -17.89 17.23 -67.90
CA GLU A 164 -18.30 16.72 -69.21
C GLU A 164 -18.55 17.87 -70.18
N ASN A 165 -17.70 17.94 -71.21
CA ASN A 165 -17.74 18.97 -72.26
C ASN A 165 -17.81 20.40 -71.68
N LEU A 166 -17.11 20.66 -70.57
CA LEU A 166 -17.14 21.96 -69.91
C LEU A 166 -16.27 22.95 -70.67
N VAL A 167 -16.91 23.84 -71.43
CA VAL A 167 -16.24 24.84 -72.27
C VAL A 167 -16.18 26.17 -71.53
N GLY A 168 -14.99 26.76 -71.36
CA GLY A 168 -14.78 28.03 -70.67
C GLY A 168 -13.63 27.98 -69.66
N ASP A 169 -13.71 28.79 -68.61
CA ASP A 169 -12.68 28.89 -67.57
C ASP A 169 -12.65 27.68 -66.62
N GLY A 170 -13.74 26.92 -66.55
CA GLY A 170 -13.84 25.66 -65.81
C GLY A 170 -14.57 25.77 -64.47
N SER A 171 -14.40 24.75 -63.63
CA SER A 171 -14.99 24.63 -62.30
C SER A 171 -13.93 24.48 -61.22
N TRP A 172 -14.14 25.08 -60.05
CA TRP A 172 -13.24 25.05 -58.90
C TRP A 172 -13.98 25.27 -57.57
N ILE A 173 -13.28 25.10 -56.45
CA ILE A 173 -13.76 25.48 -55.12
C ILE A 173 -13.14 26.78 -54.66
N GLU A 174 -13.95 27.62 -54.03
CA GLU A 174 -13.48 28.71 -53.19
C GLU A 174 -13.82 28.47 -51.72
N VAL A 175 -12.93 28.90 -50.83
CA VAL A 175 -13.19 28.94 -49.39
C VAL A 175 -13.30 30.38 -48.96
N TRP A 176 -14.31 30.69 -48.16
CA TRP A 176 -14.60 32.04 -47.69
C TRP A 176 -14.71 32.05 -46.16
N ASP A 177 -14.22 33.12 -45.52
CA ASP A 177 -14.54 33.40 -44.12
C ASP A 177 -15.91 34.07 -44.03
N GLN A 178 -16.60 33.85 -42.91
CA GLN A 178 -17.82 34.57 -42.56
C GLN A 178 -17.58 35.35 -41.27
N LYS A 179 -17.68 36.68 -41.37
CA LYS A 179 -17.41 37.63 -40.27
C LYS A 179 -18.35 38.82 -40.33
N GLU A 180 -18.54 39.49 -39.19
CA GLU A 180 -19.42 40.67 -39.09
C GLU A 180 -18.98 41.82 -40.02
N SER A 181 -17.68 41.95 -40.30
CA SER A 181 -17.13 42.99 -41.18
C SER A 181 -17.31 42.70 -42.68
N GLY A 182 -17.90 41.56 -43.04
CA GLY A 182 -18.15 41.10 -44.40
C GLY A 182 -17.23 39.97 -44.84
N ASP A 183 -17.78 39.03 -45.59
CA ASP A 183 -17.08 37.82 -46.04
C ASP A 183 -15.91 38.12 -46.97
N SER A 184 -14.84 37.35 -46.86
CA SER A 184 -13.66 37.44 -47.69
C SER A 184 -13.15 36.07 -48.11
N LYS A 185 -12.63 35.99 -49.33
CA LYS A 185 -12.12 34.74 -49.90
C LYS A 185 -10.77 34.38 -49.28
N ILE A 186 -10.68 33.19 -48.70
CA ILE A 186 -9.48 32.61 -48.10
C ILE A 186 -8.65 31.87 -49.15
N TYR A 187 -9.30 31.04 -49.97
CA TYR A 187 -8.60 30.13 -50.88
C TYR A 187 -9.37 29.90 -52.19
N THR A 188 -8.65 29.49 -53.23
CA THR A 188 -9.18 29.09 -54.54
C THR A 188 -8.41 27.88 -55.04
N SER A 189 -9.10 26.79 -55.32
CA SER A 189 -8.49 25.57 -55.85
C SER A 189 -8.06 25.72 -57.31
N GLN A 190 -7.37 24.71 -57.84
CA GLN A 190 -7.19 24.58 -59.29
C GLN A 190 -8.53 24.50 -60.03
N LYS A 191 -8.59 25.03 -61.24
CA LYS A 191 -9.75 24.98 -62.14
C LYS A 191 -9.68 23.76 -63.04
N ILE A 192 -10.80 23.06 -63.21
CA ILE A 192 -10.96 21.91 -64.08
C ILE A 192 -11.90 22.27 -65.23
N SER A 193 -11.49 22.00 -66.47
CA SER A 193 -12.29 22.27 -67.68
C SER A 193 -12.22 21.10 -68.66
N GLY A 194 -13.00 21.16 -69.74
CA GLY A 194 -13.09 20.08 -70.71
C GLY A 194 -13.85 18.86 -70.18
N THR A 195 -13.41 17.67 -70.59
CA THR A 195 -14.01 16.39 -70.19
C THR A 195 -12.99 15.61 -69.37
N GLU A 196 -13.21 15.59 -68.06
CA GLU A 196 -12.33 14.92 -67.09
C GLU A 196 -13.15 13.94 -66.26
N ASN A 197 -12.57 12.75 -66.03
CA ASN A 197 -13.19 11.78 -65.11
C ASN A 197 -13.03 12.24 -63.65
N TRP A 198 -13.70 11.56 -62.72
CA TRP A 198 -13.59 11.84 -61.28
C TRP A 198 -12.12 11.97 -60.86
N GLN A 199 -11.79 13.16 -60.35
CA GLN A 199 -10.49 13.46 -59.78
C GLN A 199 -10.68 14.21 -58.47
N MET A 200 -9.74 14.02 -57.55
CA MET A 200 -9.78 14.70 -56.25
C MET A 200 -9.07 16.05 -56.34
N LEU A 201 -9.74 17.11 -55.91
CA LEU A 201 -9.10 18.38 -55.57
C LEU A 201 -8.84 18.37 -54.07
N ALA A 202 -7.57 18.38 -53.66
CA ALA A 202 -7.17 18.46 -52.25
C ALA A 202 -6.23 19.65 -52.05
N PHE A 203 -6.47 20.44 -51.01
CA PHE A 203 -5.68 21.63 -50.70
C PHE A 203 -5.77 22.00 -49.22
N SER A 204 -4.74 22.71 -48.75
CA SER A 204 -4.66 23.19 -47.38
C SER A 204 -4.37 24.69 -47.32
N PHE A 205 -4.89 25.36 -46.29
CA PHE A 205 -4.71 26.79 -46.05
C PHE A 205 -4.75 27.08 -44.55
N VAL A 206 -4.11 28.17 -44.12
CA VAL A 206 -4.16 28.63 -42.73
C VAL A 206 -5.37 29.54 -42.56
N ILE A 207 -6.17 29.30 -41.52
CA ILE A 207 -7.34 30.13 -41.19
C ILE A 207 -6.86 31.54 -40.83
N PRO A 208 -7.36 32.60 -41.50
CA PRO A 208 -6.95 33.97 -41.24
C PRO A 208 -7.19 34.38 -39.77
N PRO A 209 -6.37 35.29 -39.22
CA PRO A 209 -6.71 35.99 -37.99
C PRO A 209 -8.10 36.64 -38.18
N GLU A 210 -9.00 36.49 -37.20
CA GLU A 210 -10.40 36.99 -37.21
C GLU A 210 -11.47 36.08 -37.85
N ALA A 211 -11.12 34.98 -38.52
CA ALA A 211 -12.12 34.07 -39.07
C ALA A 211 -12.63 33.07 -38.01
N GLU A 212 -13.89 33.19 -37.59
CA GLU A 212 -14.54 32.25 -36.66
C GLU A 212 -15.37 31.17 -37.39
N LYS A 213 -15.79 31.47 -38.62
CA LYS A 213 -16.58 30.59 -39.47
C LYS A 213 -16.06 30.61 -40.89
N ALA A 214 -16.20 29.49 -41.59
CA ALA A 214 -15.89 29.38 -43.01
C ALA A 214 -16.99 28.63 -43.76
N TYR A 215 -17.06 28.86 -45.06
CA TYR A 215 -17.95 28.15 -45.97
C TYR A 215 -17.29 27.98 -47.33
N LEU A 216 -17.86 27.11 -48.16
CA LEU A 216 -17.37 26.76 -49.49
C LEU A 216 -18.30 27.29 -50.56
N LYS A 217 -17.71 27.65 -51.70
CA LYS A 217 -18.43 27.88 -52.96
C LYS A 217 -17.94 26.90 -54.02
N LEU A 218 -18.85 26.14 -54.58
CA LEU A 218 -18.67 25.38 -55.81
C LEU A 218 -18.88 26.35 -56.96
N VAL A 219 -17.81 26.63 -57.71
CA VAL A 219 -17.81 27.64 -58.77
C VAL A 219 -17.74 26.95 -60.12
N THR A 220 -18.55 27.42 -61.07
CA THR A 220 -18.50 27.01 -62.47
C THR A 220 -18.58 28.24 -63.35
N GLN A 221 -17.51 28.52 -64.10
CA GLN A 221 -17.47 29.61 -65.07
C GLN A 221 -17.27 28.99 -66.45
N ALA A 222 -18.36 28.87 -67.20
CA ALA A 222 -18.39 28.14 -68.45
C ALA A 222 -19.41 28.76 -69.42
N GLU A 223 -19.22 28.46 -70.70
CA GLU A 223 -20.11 28.73 -71.83
C GLU A 223 -21.17 27.64 -71.98
N SER A 224 -20.79 26.38 -71.70
CA SER A 224 -21.66 25.20 -71.73
C SER A 224 -20.97 24.01 -71.03
N GLY A 225 -21.73 22.95 -70.74
CA GLY A 225 -21.22 21.69 -70.19
C GLY A 225 -21.73 21.40 -68.78
N ILE A 226 -21.20 20.34 -68.17
CA ILE A 226 -21.64 19.82 -66.88
C ILE A 226 -20.45 19.61 -65.95
N THR A 227 -20.62 19.94 -64.68
CA THR A 227 -19.69 19.58 -63.60
C THR A 227 -20.41 18.80 -62.52
N PHE A 228 -19.85 17.68 -62.10
CA PHE A 228 -20.32 16.89 -60.96
C PHE A 228 -19.38 17.06 -59.77
N TRP A 229 -19.95 17.08 -58.57
CA TRP A 229 -19.24 17.27 -57.31
C TRP A 229 -19.71 16.24 -56.29
N ASP A 230 -18.78 15.65 -55.54
CA ASP A 230 -19.12 14.64 -54.53
C ASP A 230 -18.04 14.53 -53.44
N ASN A 231 -18.42 13.94 -52.32
CA ASN A 231 -17.58 13.55 -51.18
C ASN A 231 -16.60 14.64 -50.72
N ILE A 232 -17.16 15.77 -50.29
CA ILE A 232 -16.37 16.84 -49.66
C ILE A 232 -15.85 16.34 -48.31
N PHE A 233 -14.59 16.54 -48.00
CA PHE A 233 -14.04 16.30 -46.67
C PHE A 233 -13.30 17.53 -46.19
N CYS A 234 -13.47 17.89 -44.92
CA CYS A 234 -12.81 19.02 -44.30
C CYS A 234 -12.28 18.63 -42.92
N THR A 235 -11.07 19.09 -42.63
CA THR A 235 -10.40 18.91 -41.34
C THR A 235 -9.82 20.25 -40.91
N ILE A 236 -9.96 20.56 -39.62
CA ILE A 236 -9.51 21.83 -39.03
C ILE A 236 -8.56 21.47 -37.90
N SER A 237 -7.33 21.99 -37.97
CA SER A 237 -6.13 21.61 -37.19
C SER A 237 -5.58 20.22 -37.50
N PHE A 238 -4.36 19.96 -37.02
CA PHE A 238 -3.75 18.62 -37.01
C PHE A 238 -4.74 17.61 -36.44
N HIS A 239 -4.70 16.39 -36.93
CA HIS A 239 -5.45 15.35 -36.29
C HIS A 239 -4.77 15.01 -34.95
N GLU A 240 -5.17 15.73 -33.89
CA GLU A 240 -4.76 15.45 -32.53
C GLU A 240 -5.81 14.58 -31.85
N ALA A 241 -5.36 13.46 -31.28
CA ALA A 241 -6.20 12.59 -30.49
C ALA A 241 -5.47 12.21 -29.21
N SER A 242 -6.21 11.99 -28.12
CA SER A 242 -5.60 11.65 -26.84
C SER A 242 -6.40 10.62 -26.07
N THR A 243 -5.70 9.87 -25.23
CA THR A 243 -6.28 8.96 -24.26
C THR A 243 -5.48 9.05 -22.97
N SER A 244 -6.14 8.80 -21.85
CA SER A 244 -5.49 8.79 -20.54
C SER A 244 -5.93 7.61 -19.70
N PHE A 245 -5.02 7.16 -18.85
CA PHE A 245 -5.24 6.09 -17.88
C PHE A 245 -4.34 6.29 -16.67
N THR A 246 -4.58 5.51 -15.61
CA THR A 246 -3.83 5.59 -14.37
C THR A 246 -3.08 4.29 -14.10
N PHE A 247 -1.91 4.39 -13.48
CA PHE A 247 -1.10 3.25 -13.08
C PHE A 247 -0.51 3.47 -11.68
N GLY A 248 -0.66 2.50 -10.79
CA GLY A 248 -0.36 2.69 -9.36
C GLY A 248 0.43 1.55 -8.69
N THR A 249 0.89 0.57 -9.46
CA THR A 249 1.76 -0.48 -8.93
C THR A 249 3.15 0.11 -8.69
N SER A 250 3.77 -0.23 -7.56
CA SER A 250 5.12 0.21 -7.22
C SER A 250 6.20 -0.59 -7.96
N GLY A 251 7.35 0.05 -8.17
CA GLY A 251 8.50 -0.51 -8.88
C GLY A 251 9.02 0.40 -9.99
N ASN A 252 9.96 -0.16 -10.76
CA ASN A 252 10.45 0.44 -12.01
C ASN A 252 9.59 -0.10 -13.16
N HIS A 253 9.13 0.79 -14.03
CA HIS A 253 8.22 0.46 -15.11
C HIS A 253 8.67 1.09 -16.43
N THR A 254 8.38 0.39 -17.52
CA THR A 254 8.53 0.92 -18.88
C THR A 254 7.17 0.93 -19.57
N LEU A 255 6.71 2.12 -19.95
CA LEU A 255 5.55 2.31 -20.80
C LEU A 255 5.96 2.16 -22.26
N TYR A 256 5.30 1.27 -22.99
CA TYR A 256 5.45 1.11 -24.43
C TYR A 256 4.21 1.59 -25.16
N PHE A 257 4.38 2.26 -26.30
CA PHE A 257 3.25 2.76 -27.08
C PHE A 257 3.61 3.01 -28.56
N PHE A 258 2.61 2.90 -29.43
CA PHE A 258 2.66 3.35 -30.83
C PHE A 258 1.24 3.67 -31.30
N ALA A 259 1.11 4.57 -32.29
CA ALA A 259 -0.15 4.83 -32.95
C ALA A 259 -0.23 4.26 -34.38
N GLU A 260 -1.47 4.16 -34.88
CA GLU A 260 -1.80 3.86 -36.27
C GLU A 260 -2.76 4.95 -36.80
N ASN A 261 -2.60 5.37 -38.06
CA ASN A 261 -3.48 6.34 -38.72
C ASN A 261 -4.52 5.66 -39.62
N THR A 262 -5.48 6.43 -40.12
CA THR A 262 -6.60 5.93 -40.95
C THR A 262 -6.16 5.36 -42.30
N GLU A 263 -4.94 5.66 -42.76
CA GLU A 263 -4.37 5.15 -44.00
C GLU A 263 -3.52 3.89 -43.79
N GLY A 264 -3.45 3.38 -42.55
CA GLY A 264 -2.66 2.21 -42.19
C GLY A 264 -1.18 2.48 -41.92
N GLY A 265 -0.77 3.75 -41.89
CA GLY A 265 0.54 4.18 -41.41
C GLY A 265 0.67 3.90 -39.90
N LYS A 266 1.82 3.38 -39.49
CA LYS A 266 2.08 2.90 -38.13
C LYS A 266 3.40 3.43 -37.61
N GLU A 267 3.43 3.88 -36.37
CA GLU A 267 4.66 4.27 -35.70
C GLU A 267 5.51 3.07 -35.26
N ASP A 268 6.82 3.29 -35.17
CA ASP A 268 7.69 2.43 -34.37
C ASP A 268 7.31 2.50 -32.89
N THR A 269 7.50 1.39 -32.17
CA THR A 269 7.23 1.34 -30.72
C THR A 269 8.15 2.27 -29.96
N ARG A 270 7.55 3.23 -29.26
CA ARG A 270 8.23 4.15 -28.34
C ARG A 270 8.20 3.58 -26.93
N GLN A 271 9.13 4.04 -26.10
CA GLN A 271 9.20 3.66 -24.70
C GLN A 271 9.48 4.86 -23.78
N LEU A 272 8.95 4.81 -22.56
CA LEU A 272 9.18 5.79 -21.51
C LEU A 272 9.30 5.10 -20.15
N ASP A 273 10.44 5.26 -19.48
CA ASP A 273 10.68 4.70 -18.16
C ASP A 273 10.14 5.62 -17.06
N PHE A 274 9.56 5.03 -16.02
CA PHE A 274 9.09 5.74 -14.82
C PHE A 274 9.11 4.83 -13.59
N LYS A 275 9.05 5.42 -12.39
CA LYS A 275 9.21 4.69 -11.13
C LYS A 275 8.16 5.12 -10.12
N ILE A 276 7.52 4.18 -9.43
CA ILE A 276 6.47 4.46 -8.44
C ILE A 276 6.83 3.79 -7.11
N ASP A 277 6.76 4.53 -6.02
CA ASP A 277 6.85 3.96 -4.67
C ASP A 277 5.92 4.69 -3.72
N THR A 278 4.87 4.00 -3.31
CA THR A 278 3.80 4.55 -2.46
C THR A 278 3.91 4.07 -1.02
N GLN A 279 4.86 3.18 -0.72
CA GLN A 279 5.00 2.55 0.57
C GLN A 279 6.15 3.20 1.33
N ALA A 280 5.99 3.38 2.64
CA ALA A 280 7.08 3.83 3.49
C ALA A 280 7.90 2.61 3.94
N PRO A 281 9.15 2.81 4.38
CA PRO A 281 9.97 1.75 4.98
C PRO A 281 9.21 0.96 6.05
N ASP A 282 9.23 -0.37 5.92
CA ASP A 282 8.60 -1.31 6.84
C ASP A 282 9.58 -1.75 7.91
N PHE A 283 9.21 -1.55 9.17
CA PHE A 283 10.05 -1.88 10.32
C PHE A 283 9.68 -3.23 10.89
N ASP A 284 10.71 -4.02 11.19
CA ASP A 284 10.54 -5.30 11.87
C ASP A 284 9.83 -5.10 13.23
N PRO A 285 8.74 -5.85 13.53
CA PRO A 285 8.12 -5.85 14.85
C PRO A 285 9.04 -6.39 15.96
N TYR A 286 10.15 -7.07 15.63
CA TYR A 286 11.13 -7.59 16.57
C TYR A 286 12.21 -6.53 16.85
N PHE A 287 12.39 -6.22 18.13
CA PHE A 287 13.33 -5.19 18.59
C PHE A 287 14.39 -5.79 19.51
N GLY A 288 15.63 -5.30 19.39
CA GLY A 288 16.73 -5.67 20.29
C GLY A 288 17.18 -4.51 21.17
N THR A 289 17.66 -4.84 22.37
CA THR A 289 18.44 -3.92 23.21
C THR A 289 19.70 -4.62 23.70
N ILE A 290 20.83 -3.91 23.68
CA ILE A 290 22.13 -4.36 24.15
C ILE A 290 22.53 -3.48 25.33
N PHE A 291 22.95 -4.06 26.45
CA PHE A 291 23.45 -3.33 27.60
C PHE A 291 24.98 -3.40 27.67
N ASP A 292 25.62 -2.26 27.90
CA ASP A 292 27.06 -2.16 28.18
C ASP A 292 27.26 -1.93 29.68
N GLU A 293 27.67 -2.98 30.38
CA GLU A 293 27.90 -2.96 31.83
C GLU A 293 28.98 -1.96 32.26
N GLN A 294 30.02 -1.79 31.45
CA GLN A 294 31.15 -0.93 31.81
C GLN A 294 30.75 0.54 31.81
N ASN A 295 29.91 0.93 30.84
CA ASN A 295 29.47 2.31 30.65
C ASN A 295 28.06 2.59 31.16
N GLN A 296 27.33 1.55 31.60
CA GLN A 296 25.93 1.63 32.06
C GLN A 296 24.99 2.23 31.00
N THR A 297 25.21 1.87 29.73
CA THR A 297 24.46 2.40 28.58
C THR A 297 23.72 1.32 27.83
N TYR A 298 22.64 1.70 27.16
CA TYR A 298 21.83 0.82 26.33
C TYR A 298 21.92 1.22 24.86
N THR A 299 21.90 0.23 23.99
CA THR A 299 21.83 0.41 22.55
C THR A 299 20.62 -0.34 22.00
N GLY A 300 19.75 0.35 21.28
CA GLY A 300 18.63 -0.26 20.57
C GLY A 300 19.05 -0.76 19.18
N THR A 301 18.48 -1.88 18.73
CA THR A 301 18.67 -2.43 17.39
C THR A 301 17.33 -2.82 16.75
N ILE A 302 17.19 -2.61 15.45
CA ILE A 302 15.94 -2.89 14.72
C ILE A 302 16.21 -3.19 13.23
N GLY A 303 15.44 -4.10 12.63
CA GLY A 303 15.40 -4.33 11.18
C GLY A 303 14.43 -3.38 10.46
N VAL A 304 14.78 -2.94 9.26
CA VAL A 304 13.91 -2.15 8.38
C VAL A 304 14.15 -2.51 6.92
N SER A 305 13.11 -2.54 6.10
CA SER A 305 13.22 -2.84 4.67
C SER A 305 12.30 -1.96 3.83
N ASP A 306 12.67 -1.78 2.57
CA ASP A 306 11.80 -1.20 1.56
C ASP A 306 12.05 -1.94 0.24
N VAL A 307 11.06 -2.72 -0.22
CA VAL A 307 11.24 -3.61 -1.36
C VAL A 307 11.16 -2.90 -2.72
N ASN A 308 10.70 -1.64 -2.76
CA ASN A 308 10.41 -0.93 -3.99
C ASN A 308 11.56 0.00 -4.39
N SER A 309 11.85 1.01 -3.56
CA SER A 309 12.92 1.98 -3.80
C SER A 309 14.17 1.71 -2.99
N GLY A 310 14.06 0.92 -1.92
CA GLY A 310 15.16 0.59 -1.03
C GLY A 310 15.43 1.69 0.00
N ILE A 311 16.25 1.35 0.99
CA ILE A 311 16.50 2.23 2.14
C ILE A 311 17.52 3.33 1.81
N LYS A 312 17.28 4.55 2.28
CA LYS A 312 18.26 5.65 2.25
C LYS A 312 19.02 5.70 3.57
N VAL A 313 20.13 4.95 3.65
CA VAL A 313 20.83 4.65 4.90
C VAL A 313 21.30 5.90 5.65
N ASN A 314 21.62 6.98 4.94
CA ASN A 314 22.09 8.24 5.55
C ASN A 314 20.98 9.08 6.22
N SER A 315 19.71 8.69 6.08
CA SER A 315 18.57 9.34 6.74
C SER A 315 18.23 8.74 8.12
N ALA A 316 18.86 7.62 8.47
CA ALA A 316 18.55 6.86 9.66
C ALA A 316 18.83 7.66 10.94
N VAL A 317 17.78 7.88 11.74
CA VAL A 317 17.84 8.56 13.02
C VAL A 317 17.10 7.77 14.08
N PHE A 318 17.45 8.01 15.34
CA PHE A 318 16.74 7.49 16.49
C PHE A 318 16.51 8.58 17.55
N ARG A 319 15.61 8.30 18.47
CA ARG A 319 15.40 9.09 19.69
C ARG A 319 15.16 8.17 20.87
N SER A 320 15.40 8.69 22.07
CA SER A 320 15.21 7.94 23.31
C SER A 320 14.33 8.69 24.31
N TYR A 321 13.69 7.93 25.19
CA TYR A 321 12.79 8.42 26.23
C TYR A 321 13.16 7.79 27.59
N PRO A 322 13.74 8.55 28.52
CA PRO A 322 14.30 7.96 29.73
C PRO A 322 13.30 7.75 30.89
N ASP A 323 12.07 8.29 30.90
CA ASP A 323 11.11 8.17 32.03
C ASP A 323 9.68 8.66 31.69
N ILE A 324 8.63 8.17 32.37
CA ILE A 324 7.19 8.56 32.28
C ILE A 324 6.92 10.08 32.39
N ASN A 325 7.82 10.86 33.01
CA ASN A 325 7.66 12.32 33.14
C ASN A 325 8.65 13.13 32.28
N SER A 326 9.39 12.48 31.38
CA SER A 326 10.33 13.16 30.47
C SER A 326 9.69 13.48 29.12
N GLU A 327 10.35 14.32 28.32
CA GLU A 327 10.08 14.49 26.89
C GLU A 327 11.01 13.57 26.08
N TRP A 328 10.62 13.25 24.85
CA TRP A 328 11.50 12.55 23.91
C TRP A 328 12.75 13.38 23.63
N SER A 329 13.90 12.70 23.49
CA SER A 329 15.09 13.36 22.95
C SER A 329 14.83 13.87 21.52
N ALA A 330 15.66 14.80 21.07
CA ALA A 330 15.75 15.12 19.66
C ALA A 330 16.10 13.84 18.85
N TRP A 331 15.67 13.82 17.59
CA TRP A 331 16.14 12.84 16.62
C TRP A 331 17.64 13.06 16.36
N ILE A 332 18.43 12.01 16.54
CA ILE A 332 19.88 12.03 16.31
C ILE A 332 20.28 10.85 15.42
N PRO A 333 21.39 10.94 14.67
CA PRO A 333 21.84 9.85 13.81
C PRO A 333 22.06 8.55 14.57
N VAL A 334 21.72 7.44 13.93
CA VAL A 334 22.08 6.10 14.42
C VAL A 334 23.61 5.92 14.45
N LEU A 335 24.10 5.00 15.26
CA LEU A 335 25.51 4.62 15.32
C LEU A 335 25.94 3.85 14.08
N GLN A 336 25.12 2.89 13.68
CA GLN A 336 25.45 1.98 12.59
C GLN A 336 24.20 1.62 11.80
N VAL A 337 24.41 1.43 10.50
CA VAL A 337 23.46 0.87 9.55
C VAL A 337 24.16 -0.29 8.85
N SER A 338 23.53 -1.45 8.73
CA SER A 338 24.13 -2.62 8.09
C SER A 338 23.10 -3.44 7.30
N PRO A 339 23.26 -3.62 5.99
CA PRO A 339 24.33 -3.08 5.14
C PRO A 339 24.20 -1.55 4.93
N ALA A 340 25.33 -0.88 4.67
CA ALA A 340 25.41 0.58 4.56
C ALA A 340 25.41 1.07 3.10
N SER A 341 24.39 0.72 2.31
CA SER A 341 24.25 1.18 0.92
C SER A 341 22.85 1.72 0.66
N ASP A 342 22.77 2.93 0.10
CA ASP A 342 21.50 3.49 -0.38
C ASP A 342 20.89 2.61 -1.49
N GLY A 343 19.57 2.43 -1.45
CA GLY A 343 18.82 1.63 -2.43
C GLY A 343 18.88 0.12 -2.19
N PHE A 344 19.36 -0.31 -1.03
CA PHE A 344 19.28 -1.71 -0.63
C PHE A 344 17.82 -2.08 -0.33
N THR A 345 17.30 -3.12 -0.99
CA THR A 345 15.87 -3.49 -0.94
C THR A 345 15.54 -4.60 0.04
N ASP A 346 16.55 -5.32 0.53
CA ASP A 346 16.38 -6.30 1.60
C ASP A 346 16.52 -5.61 2.98
N GLU A 347 16.40 -6.39 4.06
CA GLU A 347 16.48 -5.88 5.41
C GLU A 347 17.84 -5.22 5.74
N VAL A 348 17.75 -4.07 6.40
CA VAL A 348 18.85 -3.30 6.95
C VAL A 348 18.67 -3.20 8.47
N HIS A 349 19.75 -3.44 9.22
CA HIS A 349 19.74 -3.26 10.67
C HIS A 349 20.25 -1.88 11.07
N LEU A 350 19.46 -1.19 11.90
CA LEU A 350 19.82 0.09 12.51
C LEU A 350 20.25 -0.15 13.96
N GLN A 351 21.29 0.56 14.40
CA GLN A 351 21.79 0.51 15.77
C GLN A 351 21.89 1.92 16.35
N SER A 352 21.28 2.17 17.51
CA SER A 352 21.34 3.49 18.16
C SER A 352 22.75 3.81 18.70
N GLN A 353 23.00 5.08 18.98
CA GLN A 353 24.09 5.44 19.88
C GLN A 353 23.82 4.87 21.28
N PRO A 354 24.85 4.59 22.10
CA PRO A 354 24.65 4.21 23.49
C PRO A 354 23.96 5.33 24.26
N VAL A 355 22.90 4.99 25.00
CA VAL A 355 22.12 5.92 25.82
C VAL A 355 22.18 5.48 27.27
N PHE A 356 22.58 6.40 28.16
CA PHE A 356 22.54 6.15 29.59
C PHE A 356 21.09 6.28 30.10
N PHE A 357 20.57 5.21 30.70
CA PHE A 357 19.36 5.27 31.50
C PHE A 357 19.74 5.08 32.97
N PRO A 358 19.36 5.99 33.88
CA PRO A 358 19.67 5.84 35.30
C PRO A 358 19.13 4.52 35.85
N SER A 359 19.89 3.89 36.74
CA SER A 359 19.53 2.62 37.37
C SER A 359 18.12 2.67 37.99
N GLY A 360 17.28 1.69 37.65
CA GLY A 360 15.88 1.59 38.11
C GLY A 360 14.83 2.23 37.19
N ILE A 361 15.26 2.99 36.17
CA ILE A 361 14.35 3.66 35.23
C ILE A 361 14.28 2.90 33.89
N THR A 362 13.07 2.68 33.37
CA THR A 362 12.86 2.14 32.01
C THR A 362 13.09 3.22 30.97
N GLY A 363 14.00 2.95 30.03
CA GLY A 363 14.18 3.75 28.84
C GLY A 363 13.38 3.21 27.66
N SER A 364 13.23 4.04 26.62
CA SER A 364 12.63 3.61 25.37
C SER A 364 13.36 4.19 24.16
N PHE A 365 13.29 3.50 23.03
CA PHE A 365 13.85 3.92 21.75
C PHE A 365 12.75 4.01 20.69
N GLN A 366 12.98 4.86 19.68
CA GLN A 366 12.22 4.87 18.44
C GLN A 366 13.15 5.24 17.29
N PHE A 367 12.96 4.59 16.15
CA PHE A 367 13.75 4.80 14.94
C PHE A 367 12.90 5.43 13.83
N LYS A 368 13.57 6.13 12.93
CA LYS A 368 12.96 6.77 11.76
C LYS A 368 13.97 6.80 10.62
N ILE A 369 13.51 6.52 9.41
CA ILE A 369 14.35 6.45 8.22
C ILE A 369 13.52 6.74 6.98
N ASP A 370 14.16 7.32 5.97
CA ASP A 370 13.57 7.52 4.64
C ASP A 370 13.96 6.36 3.70
N ASP A 371 13.13 6.07 2.71
CA ASP A 371 13.52 5.31 1.52
C ASP A 371 14.20 6.22 0.46
N VAL A 372 14.60 5.63 -0.68
CA VAL A 372 15.19 6.37 -1.81
C VAL A 372 14.16 7.21 -2.58
N ALA A 373 12.88 6.83 -2.53
CA ALA A 373 11.78 7.58 -3.12
C ALA A 373 11.38 8.83 -2.32
N GLY A 374 11.77 8.94 -1.05
CA GLY A 374 11.42 10.01 -0.12
C GLY A 374 10.18 9.75 0.74
N ASN A 375 9.73 8.50 0.92
CA ASN A 375 8.77 8.17 1.98
C ASN A 375 9.50 8.00 3.32
N GLU A 376 8.90 8.52 4.39
CA GLU A 376 9.43 8.42 5.75
C GLU A 376 8.73 7.29 6.51
N GLY A 377 9.49 6.34 7.04
CA GLY A 377 9.03 5.29 7.94
C GLY A 377 9.43 5.59 9.38
N GLN A 378 8.60 5.20 10.34
CA GLN A 378 8.89 5.33 11.78
C GLN A 378 8.51 4.04 12.53
N SER A 379 9.42 3.55 13.37
CA SER A 379 9.20 2.34 14.16
C SER A 379 8.18 2.55 15.29
N SER A 380 7.66 1.45 15.83
CA SER A 380 7.01 1.44 17.14
C SER A 380 8.03 1.73 18.26
N LYS A 381 7.52 1.94 19.48
CA LYS A 381 8.32 2.22 20.68
C LYS A 381 8.96 0.92 21.21
N ILE A 382 10.28 0.94 21.41
CA ILE A 382 11.08 -0.15 22.01
C ILE A 382 11.33 0.17 23.48
N ASN A 383 11.10 -0.75 24.43
CA ASN A 383 11.34 -0.50 25.87
C ASN A 383 12.50 -1.35 26.39
N THR A 384 13.27 -0.85 27.35
CA THR A 384 14.27 -1.64 28.12
C THR A 384 13.54 -2.49 29.18
N SER A 385 13.83 -3.79 29.29
CA SER A 385 13.12 -4.78 30.14
C SER A 385 13.51 -4.71 31.64
N LYS A 386 12.58 -5.10 32.53
CA LYS A 386 12.79 -5.31 33.99
C LYS A 386 12.53 -6.78 34.35
N ALA A 387 12.68 -7.11 35.63
CA ALA A 387 12.30 -8.41 36.16
C ALA A 387 10.82 -8.73 35.91
N TRP A 388 10.54 -9.95 35.48
CA TRP A 388 9.20 -10.48 35.21
C TRP A 388 9.03 -11.85 35.88
N PHE A 389 7.78 -12.27 36.11
CA PHE A 389 7.46 -13.59 36.65
C PHE A 389 6.66 -14.43 35.66
N GLN A 390 6.68 -15.75 35.86
CA GLN A 390 5.96 -16.72 35.03
C GLN A 390 5.20 -17.76 35.87
N LEU A 391 3.99 -18.12 35.45
CA LEU A 391 3.19 -19.23 35.94
C LEU A 391 3.14 -20.34 34.87
N GLU A 392 3.60 -21.53 35.20
CA GLU A 392 3.51 -22.75 34.39
C GLU A 392 2.48 -23.74 34.95
N GLY A 393 1.98 -24.64 34.10
CA GLY A 393 1.11 -25.75 34.52
C GLY A 393 -0.39 -25.41 34.61
N ARG A 394 -0.87 -24.43 33.83
CA ARG A 394 -2.25 -23.89 33.87
C ARG A 394 -2.64 -23.32 35.24
N GLY A 395 -1.65 -22.87 36.04
CA GLY A 395 -1.89 -22.18 37.30
C GLY A 395 -2.62 -20.85 37.07
N GLU A 396 -3.54 -20.52 37.98
CA GLU A 396 -4.27 -19.25 37.97
C GLU A 396 -3.66 -18.27 38.98
N LEU A 397 -3.72 -16.97 38.67
CA LEU A 397 -3.30 -15.91 39.58
C LEU A 397 -4.50 -15.31 40.29
N TYR A 398 -4.50 -15.29 41.62
CA TYR A 398 -5.53 -14.63 42.42
C TYR A 398 -4.90 -13.69 43.45
N THR A 399 -5.43 -12.47 43.54
CA THR A 399 -5.10 -11.54 44.63
C THR A 399 -6.34 -10.77 45.10
N GLN A 400 -6.33 -10.39 46.39
CA GLN A 400 -7.31 -9.46 46.95
C GLN A 400 -6.94 -7.99 46.73
N GLY A 401 -5.67 -7.69 46.42
CA GLY A 401 -5.17 -6.35 46.09
C GLY A 401 -5.08 -6.11 44.59
N GLU A 402 -4.23 -5.18 44.18
CA GLU A 402 -3.80 -4.99 42.79
C GLU A 402 -2.70 -6.02 42.44
N VAL A 403 -2.64 -6.48 41.19
CA VAL A 403 -1.45 -7.15 40.65
C VAL A 403 -0.69 -6.17 39.76
N VAL A 404 0.54 -5.87 40.12
CA VAL A 404 1.45 -5.06 39.29
C VAL A 404 2.73 -5.86 39.07
N ALA A 405 3.02 -6.24 37.82
CA ALA A 405 4.35 -6.72 37.47
C ALA A 405 5.29 -5.55 37.16
N ASN A 406 6.57 -5.69 37.47
CA ASN A 406 7.59 -4.65 37.23
C ASN A 406 7.81 -4.38 35.72
N SER A 407 7.63 -5.39 34.88
CA SER A 407 7.52 -5.25 33.42
C SER A 407 6.75 -6.40 32.80
N LEU A 408 6.38 -6.21 31.54
CA LEU A 408 5.98 -7.29 30.66
C LEU A 408 7.13 -8.30 30.50
N PRO A 409 6.80 -9.58 30.25
CA PRO A 409 7.78 -10.58 29.91
C PRO A 409 8.47 -10.24 28.56
N PRO A 410 9.70 -10.72 28.32
CA PRO A 410 10.37 -10.63 27.03
C PRO A 410 9.51 -11.26 25.92
N GLN A 411 9.73 -10.80 24.69
CA GLN A 411 8.93 -11.22 23.56
C GLN A 411 8.87 -12.75 23.41
N GLY A 412 7.67 -13.28 23.14
CA GLY A 412 7.40 -14.72 23.04
C GLY A 412 7.15 -15.43 24.37
N ASN A 413 7.20 -14.71 25.50
CA ASN A 413 6.87 -15.25 26.82
C ASN A 413 5.57 -14.64 27.36
N TYR A 414 4.94 -15.36 28.29
CA TYR A 414 3.71 -14.96 28.96
C TYR A 414 3.90 -15.06 30.46
N ASN A 415 3.24 -14.19 31.24
CA ASN A 415 3.24 -14.33 32.70
C ASN A 415 2.39 -15.50 33.15
N LEU A 416 1.34 -15.84 32.41
CA LEU A 416 0.46 -16.97 32.71
C LEU A 416 -0.19 -17.52 31.44
N LEU A 417 -0.62 -18.78 31.52
CA LEU A 417 -1.30 -19.46 30.41
C LEU A 417 -2.81 -19.22 30.40
N GLU A 418 -3.43 -19.04 31.58
CA GLU A 418 -4.90 -19.06 31.75
C GLU A 418 -5.43 -17.73 32.33
N ASN A 419 -5.94 -17.76 33.56
CA ASN A 419 -6.70 -16.65 34.15
C ASN A 419 -5.90 -15.90 35.22
N ALA A 420 -6.09 -14.59 35.26
CA ALA A 420 -5.69 -13.74 36.37
C ALA A 420 -6.89 -12.97 36.94
N PHE A 421 -7.04 -13.00 38.26
CA PHE A 421 -8.12 -12.39 39.03
C PHE A 421 -7.58 -11.41 40.08
N SER A 422 -8.11 -10.19 40.10
CA SER A 422 -7.77 -9.16 41.09
C SER A 422 -9.02 -8.39 41.53
N GLN A 423 -9.09 -7.95 42.79
CA GLN A 423 -10.17 -7.07 43.27
C GLN A 423 -9.91 -5.58 43.03
N GLN A 424 -8.66 -5.15 42.77
CA GLN A 424 -8.30 -3.72 42.62
C GLN A 424 -7.74 -3.35 41.24
N GLY A 425 -7.04 -4.24 40.52
CA GLY A 425 -6.47 -3.94 39.20
C GLY A 425 -5.39 -4.94 38.76
N ILE A 426 -5.13 -5.05 37.45
CA ILE A 426 -4.05 -5.89 36.88
C ILE A 426 -3.24 -5.03 35.89
N GLN A 427 -1.93 -4.93 36.12
CA GLN A 427 -1.00 -4.16 35.29
C GLN A 427 0.23 -4.99 34.89
N ASN A 428 0.72 -4.77 33.66
CA ASN A 428 1.94 -5.39 33.10
C ASN A 428 1.94 -6.92 33.08
N ILE A 429 0.76 -7.52 32.87
CA ILE A 429 0.59 -8.97 32.81
C ILE A 429 -0.02 -9.35 31.47
N ILE A 430 0.56 -10.35 30.82
CA ILE A 430 0.02 -10.95 29.60
C ILE A 430 -0.33 -12.41 29.87
N SER A 431 -1.55 -12.79 29.49
CA SER A 431 -2.01 -14.18 29.41
C SER A 431 -1.97 -14.65 27.95
N GLU A 432 -1.57 -15.90 27.72
CA GLU A 432 -1.61 -16.51 26.38
C GLU A 432 -3.04 -16.61 25.83
N ASN A 433 -4.03 -16.91 26.69
CA ASN A 433 -5.42 -17.15 26.29
C ASN A 433 -6.38 -15.99 26.62
N GLU A 434 -5.84 -14.78 26.84
CA GLU A 434 -6.56 -13.49 26.95
C GLU A 434 -7.68 -13.40 28.02
N ARG A 435 -7.49 -13.97 29.21
CA ARG A 435 -8.46 -13.83 30.32
C ARG A 435 -7.88 -13.15 31.55
N THR A 436 -8.08 -11.85 31.64
CA THR A 436 -7.81 -11.06 32.85
C THR A 436 -9.11 -10.47 33.37
N VAL A 437 -9.46 -10.77 34.63
CA VAL A 437 -10.67 -10.26 35.29
C VAL A 437 -10.23 -9.35 36.44
N SER A 438 -10.48 -8.05 36.26
CA SER A 438 -10.30 -7.05 37.32
C SER A 438 -11.62 -6.81 38.08
N HIS A 439 -11.51 -6.36 39.33
CA HIS A 439 -12.64 -5.97 40.19
C HIS A 439 -13.60 -7.12 40.58
N TYR A 440 -13.07 -8.31 40.82
CA TYR A 440 -13.86 -9.43 41.38
C TYR A 440 -14.21 -9.17 42.86
N THR A 441 -15.42 -9.52 43.32
CA THR A 441 -15.86 -9.33 44.72
C THR A 441 -15.64 -10.60 45.56
N GLY A 442 -14.79 -10.56 46.60
CA GLY A 442 -14.58 -11.68 47.53
C GLY A 442 -14.70 -11.27 49.01
N ASP A 443 -15.23 -12.17 49.85
CA ASP A 443 -15.79 -11.86 51.19
C ASP A 443 -14.87 -12.16 52.41
N SER A 444 -13.57 -12.48 52.26
CA SER A 444 -12.75 -12.80 53.46
C SER A 444 -11.26 -12.43 53.38
N GLN A 445 -10.77 -11.62 54.33
CA GLN A 445 -9.35 -11.17 54.40
C GLN A 445 -8.43 -11.99 55.33
N GLN A 446 -8.93 -13.02 56.02
CA GLN A 446 -8.12 -13.88 56.90
C GLN A 446 -8.05 -15.31 56.40
N LEU A 447 -6.87 -15.91 56.37
CA LEU A 447 -6.62 -17.24 55.82
C LEU A 447 -7.40 -18.32 56.60
N THR A 448 -7.51 -18.15 57.92
CA THR A 448 -8.25 -19.08 58.77
C THR A 448 -9.75 -19.09 58.48
N LEU A 449 -10.29 -18.04 57.85
CA LEU A 449 -11.68 -17.97 57.40
C LEU A 449 -11.85 -18.56 55.99
N MET A 450 -10.83 -18.46 55.14
CA MET A 450 -10.81 -19.10 53.83
C MET A 450 -10.77 -20.64 53.95
N ILE A 451 -9.99 -21.15 54.90
CA ILE A 451 -9.93 -22.58 55.20
C ILE A 451 -11.08 -22.93 56.16
N LYS A 452 -12.26 -23.28 55.60
CA LYS A 452 -13.52 -23.54 56.34
C LYS A 452 -13.42 -24.47 57.55
N SER A 453 -12.38 -25.31 57.65
CA SER A 453 -12.15 -26.24 58.76
C SER A 453 -10.79 -26.07 59.43
N PHE A 454 -10.19 -24.87 59.39
CA PHE A 454 -8.84 -24.61 59.92
C PHE A 454 -8.67 -25.06 61.37
N ARG A 455 -9.60 -24.72 62.27
CA ARG A 455 -9.54 -25.14 63.68
C ARG A 455 -9.50 -26.65 63.89
N ASN A 456 -10.20 -27.41 63.04
CA ASN A 456 -10.18 -28.87 63.08
C ASN A 456 -8.82 -29.40 62.63
N LEU A 457 -8.30 -28.87 61.52
CA LEU A 457 -6.96 -29.18 61.00
C LEU A 457 -5.88 -28.93 62.06
N GLU A 458 -5.89 -27.74 62.68
CA GLU A 458 -4.98 -27.33 63.76
C GLU A 458 -5.03 -28.30 64.96
N SER A 459 -6.22 -28.69 65.41
CA SER A 459 -6.39 -29.62 66.54
C SER A 459 -5.85 -31.04 66.30
N LYS A 460 -5.69 -31.45 65.04
CA LYS A 460 -5.11 -32.75 64.65
C LYS A 460 -3.62 -32.69 64.42
N ALA A 461 -3.05 -31.49 64.35
CA ALA A 461 -1.65 -31.29 64.04
C ALA A 461 -0.75 -31.79 65.18
N ARG A 462 0.26 -32.58 64.82
CA ARG A 462 1.28 -33.03 65.76
C ARG A 462 2.30 -31.91 65.96
N LYS A 463 2.47 -31.46 67.21
CA LYS A 463 3.44 -30.42 67.55
C LYS A 463 4.87 -30.89 67.27
N VAL A 464 5.62 -30.10 66.52
CA VAL A 464 7.05 -30.32 66.24
C VAL A 464 7.88 -29.50 67.23
N GLN A 465 8.85 -30.13 67.88
CA GLN A 465 9.59 -29.51 69.00
C GLN A 465 11.09 -29.31 68.72
N ASP A 466 11.65 -30.03 67.76
CA ASP A 466 13.08 -30.02 67.42
C ASP A 466 13.41 -29.05 66.26
N GLY A 467 12.40 -28.40 65.67
CA GLY A 467 12.59 -27.53 64.51
C GLY A 467 12.88 -28.28 63.21
N ILE A 468 12.77 -29.61 63.21
CA ILE A 468 13.06 -30.45 62.04
C ILE A 468 11.77 -30.66 61.24
N VAL A 469 11.82 -30.38 59.94
CA VAL A 469 10.68 -30.57 59.06
C VAL A 469 10.40 -32.08 58.89
N PRO A 470 9.20 -32.57 59.23
CA PRO A 470 8.88 -33.98 59.08
C PRO A 470 8.78 -34.40 57.60
N SER A 471 9.30 -35.59 57.29
CA SER A 471 9.31 -36.19 55.95
C SER A 471 8.44 -37.45 55.84
N VAL A 472 7.35 -37.49 56.62
CA VAL A 472 6.37 -38.59 56.64
C VAL A 472 4.95 -38.02 56.61
N ASP A 473 3.99 -38.87 56.25
CA ASP A 473 2.59 -38.44 56.11
C ASP A 473 2.02 -37.85 57.41
N GLY A 474 1.35 -36.70 57.32
CA GLY A 474 0.62 -36.17 58.46
C GLY A 474 0.34 -34.66 58.46
N ILE A 475 -0.21 -34.20 59.59
CA ILE A 475 -0.45 -32.79 59.87
C ILE A 475 0.47 -32.39 61.02
N TYR A 476 1.22 -31.30 60.85
CA TYR A 476 2.25 -30.86 61.78
C TYR A 476 2.07 -29.39 62.15
N LEU A 477 2.45 -29.04 63.38
CA LEU A 477 2.36 -27.68 63.90
C LEU A 477 3.69 -27.24 64.49
N PHE A 478 4.25 -26.16 63.93
CA PHE A 478 5.31 -25.37 64.55
C PHE A 478 4.67 -24.20 65.28
N SER A 479 4.69 -24.23 66.62
CA SER A 479 4.12 -23.15 67.45
C SER A 479 4.99 -21.88 67.52
N GLN A 480 6.04 -21.78 66.70
CA GLN A 480 6.99 -20.68 66.62
C GLN A 480 7.47 -20.53 65.17
N PRO A 481 8.03 -19.35 64.80
CA PRO A 481 8.69 -19.17 63.51
C PRO A 481 9.75 -20.25 63.23
N ILE A 482 9.91 -20.63 61.97
CA ILE A 482 10.90 -21.63 61.53
C ILE A 482 11.74 -21.09 60.38
N THR A 483 13.02 -21.46 60.37
CA THR A 483 13.93 -21.22 59.24
C THR A 483 14.23 -22.55 58.54
N LEU A 484 13.97 -22.64 57.23
CA LEU A 484 14.35 -23.74 56.37
C LEU A 484 15.80 -23.57 55.90
N ASP A 485 16.69 -24.35 56.51
CA ASP A 485 18.13 -24.36 56.28
C ASP A 485 18.65 -25.82 56.31
N ASP A 486 19.97 -26.01 56.34
CA ASP A 486 20.59 -27.35 56.42
C ASP A 486 20.27 -28.12 57.71
N ASN A 487 19.83 -27.44 58.77
CA ASN A 487 19.55 -28.06 60.06
C ASN A 487 18.09 -28.52 60.14
N SER A 488 17.15 -27.75 59.59
CA SER A 488 15.72 -28.09 59.62
C SER A 488 15.29 -29.02 58.48
N LEU A 489 15.95 -28.93 57.31
CA LEU A 489 15.75 -29.86 56.18
C LEU A 489 16.79 -30.99 56.22
N THR A 490 16.52 -32.00 57.04
CA THR A 490 17.45 -33.12 57.26
C THR A 490 17.74 -33.95 56.00
N ILE A 491 18.89 -34.65 56.01
CA ILE A 491 19.32 -35.52 54.92
C ILE A 491 18.23 -36.55 54.60
N GLY A 492 17.77 -36.54 53.35
CA GLY A 492 16.75 -37.46 52.85
C GLY A 492 15.35 -36.86 52.75
N PHE A 493 15.10 -35.63 53.25
CA PHE A 493 13.83 -34.93 53.07
C PHE A 493 13.38 -34.90 51.60
N GLU A 494 14.28 -34.49 50.70
CA GLU A 494 14.04 -34.37 49.25
C GLU A 494 13.78 -35.73 48.56
N LYS A 495 14.17 -36.84 49.19
CA LYS A 495 14.01 -38.20 48.67
C LYS A 495 12.84 -38.96 49.31
N ALA A 496 12.28 -38.43 50.38
CA ALA A 496 11.18 -39.06 51.08
C ALA A 496 9.90 -38.95 50.25
N GLN A 497 9.06 -39.99 50.31
CA GLN A 497 7.73 -40.03 49.70
C GLN A 497 6.67 -39.79 50.79
N PHE A 498 6.06 -38.62 50.80
CA PHE A 498 5.11 -38.23 51.83
C PHE A 498 4.15 -37.11 51.38
N SER A 499 2.96 -37.11 51.99
CA SER A 499 1.99 -36.02 51.86
C SER A 499 1.82 -35.35 53.23
N ALA A 500 2.04 -34.04 53.34
CA ALA A 500 1.97 -33.34 54.61
C ALA A 500 1.28 -31.98 54.56
N VAL A 501 0.62 -31.64 55.66
CA VAL A 501 0.15 -30.29 55.96
C VAL A 501 0.98 -29.74 57.11
N ILE A 502 1.67 -28.63 56.90
CA ILE A 502 2.55 -28.03 57.90
C ILE A 502 2.03 -26.65 58.27
N ILE A 503 1.61 -26.48 59.51
CA ILE A 503 1.13 -25.23 60.07
C ILE A 503 2.29 -24.54 60.79
N VAL A 504 2.53 -23.26 60.51
CA VAL A 504 3.55 -22.44 61.15
C VAL A 504 2.88 -21.24 61.82
N GLU A 505 2.96 -21.18 63.15
CA GLU A 505 2.57 -20.01 63.93
C GLU A 505 3.72 -18.99 63.90
N GLY A 506 3.68 -18.08 62.92
CA GLY A 506 4.68 -17.03 62.74
C GLY A 506 5.31 -17.03 61.34
N THR A 507 6.54 -16.53 61.24
CA THR A 507 7.24 -16.41 59.94
C THR A 507 7.93 -17.72 59.54
N LEU A 508 7.75 -18.12 58.29
CA LEU A 508 8.51 -19.16 57.62
C LEU A 508 9.61 -18.51 56.79
N ARG A 509 10.86 -18.61 57.23
CA ARG A 509 12.02 -18.10 56.47
C ARG A 509 12.69 -19.24 55.70
N ILE A 510 13.00 -19.05 54.43
CA ILE A 510 13.62 -20.06 53.58
C ILE A 510 14.99 -19.56 53.13
N LYS A 511 16.03 -20.26 53.59
CA LYS A 511 17.45 -19.95 53.28
C LYS A 511 18.10 -20.99 52.39
N LYS A 512 17.49 -22.17 52.27
CA LYS A 512 18.01 -23.30 51.52
C LYS A 512 17.04 -23.70 50.41
N SER A 513 17.60 -23.94 49.23
CA SER A 513 16.89 -24.56 48.13
C SER A 513 16.54 -26.01 48.41
N PHE A 514 15.34 -26.42 48.03
CA PHE A 514 14.91 -27.81 48.19
C PHE A 514 13.85 -28.19 47.16
N GLN A 515 13.80 -29.47 46.84
CA GLN A 515 12.75 -30.10 46.05
C GLN A 515 12.06 -31.21 46.84
N LEU A 516 10.92 -31.66 46.34
CA LEU A 516 10.22 -32.84 46.84
C LEU A 516 10.40 -34.00 45.85
N ALA A 517 10.37 -35.24 46.35
CA ALA A 517 10.26 -36.39 45.48
C ALA A 517 8.98 -36.28 44.61
N PRO A 518 8.96 -36.84 43.39
CA PRO A 518 7.82 -36.68 42.46
C PRO A 518 6.45 -37.08 43.02
N GLU A 519 6.40 -38.00 43.98
CA GLU A 519 5.18 -38.49 44.65
C GLU A 519 4.85 -37.74 45.96
N SER A 520 5.66 -36.75 46.36
CA SER A 520 5.52 -36.05 47.64
C SER A 520 4.80 -34.73 47.48
N ARG A 521 3.93 -34.39 48.44
CA ARG A 521 3.13 -33.17 48.39
C ARG A 521 3.13 -32.49 49.76
N VAL A 522 3.46 -31.21 49.80
CA VAL A 522 3.45 -30.41 51.04
C VAL A 522 2.62 -29.16 50.88
N VAL A 523 1.70 -28.93 51.83
CA VAL A 523 0.95 -27.68 51.98
C VAL A 523 1.43 -26.97 53.24
N TRP A 524 1.98 -25.77 53.08
CA TRP A 524 2.40 -24.88 54.14
C TRP A 524 1.26 -23.92 54.48
N ILE A 525 0.78 -23.94 55.71
CA ILE A 525 -0.17 -22.96 56.23
C ILE A 525 0.59 -22.06 57.21
N VAL A 526 0.86 -20.83 56.81
CA VAL A 526 1.72 -19.91 57.54
C VAL A 526 0.87 -18.77 58.09
N LEU A 527 0.71 -18.71 59.41
CA LEU A 527 -0.05 -17.67 60.12
C LEU A 527 0.78 -16.39 60.33
N GLY A 528 1.60 -16.05 59.34
CA GLY A 528 2.58 -14.98 59.34
C GLY A 528 3.15 -14.82 57.93
N ASN A 529 4.40 -14.37 57.80
CA ASN A 529 5.03 -14.15 56.50
C ASN A 529 5.78 -15.39 56.00
N VAL A 530 5.90 -15.51 54.68
CA VAL A 530 6.90 -16.36 54.03
C VAL A 530 7.99 -15.47 53.47
N GLU A 531 9.23 -15.70 53.90
CA GLU A 531 10.40 -14.90 53.54
C GLU A 531 11.44 -15.79 52.83
N VAL A 532 11.71 -15.55 51.55
CA VAL A 532 12.68 -16.33 50.76
C VAL A 532 13.93 -15.50 50.50
N GLU A 533 15.10 -16.00 50.90
CA GLU A 533 16.40 -15.33 50.65
C GLU A 533 16.79 -15.37 49.16
N GLY A 534 17.50 -14.36 48.67
CA GLY A 534 17.82 -14.15 47.26
C GLY A 534 18.69 -15.24 46.62
N ALA A 535 19.47 -15.96 47.44
CA ALA A 535 20.32 -17.05 46.99
C ALA A 535 19.56 -18.37 46.71
N VAL A 536 18.32 -18.51 47.21
CA VAL A 536 17.49 -19.71 47.03
C VAL A 536 17.01 -19.78 45.58
N SER A 537 17.34 -20.82 44.81
CA SER A 537 16.89 -20.94 43.41
C SER A 537 15.62 -21.77 43.24
N GLU A 538 15.27 -22.59 44.22
CA GLU A 538 14.11 -23.49 44.14
C GLU A 538 13.50 -23.77 45.51
N ILE A 539 12.17 -23.85 45.58
CA ILE A 539 11.39 -24.29 46.73
C ILE A 539 10.20 -25.12 46.24
N ALA A 540 9.64 -25.97 47.10
CA ALA A 540 8.52 -26.83 46.75
C ALA A 540 7.41 -26.81 47.81
N GLY A 541 6.17 -26.76 47.34
CA GLY A 541 4.99 -26.72 48.21
C GLY A 541 3.91 -25.77 47.73
N VAL A 542 2.70 -25.98 48.25
CA VAL A 542 1.63 -24.97 48.19
C VAL A 542 1.69 -24.15 49.47
N TYR A 543 1.84 -22.83 49.35
CA TYR A 543 1.96 -21.89 50.46
C TYR A 543 0.66 -21.11 50.61
N LEU A 544 -0.01 -21.32 51.74
CA LEU A 544 -1.18 -20.58 52.18
C LEU A 544 -0.74 -19.66 53.31
N VAL A 545 -0.77 -18.35 53.08
CA VAL A 545 -0.07 -17.35 53.90
C VAL A 545 -1.06 -16.30 54.40
N ASP A 546 -1.16 -16.11 55.72
CA ASP A 546 -2.01 -15.09 56.34
C ASP A 546 -1.34 -13.69 56.37
N GLY A 547 -0.02 -13.66 56.14
CA GLY A 547 0.78 -12.45 55.93
C GLY A 547 1.17 -12.25 54.48
N SER A 548 2.41 -11.81 54.26
CA SER A 548 2.98 -11.60 52.92
C SER A 548 3.88 -12.76 52.49
N PHE A 549 3.92 -13.05 51.19
CA PHE A 549 4.98 -13.85 50.57
C PHE A 549 6.00 -12.92 49.93
N LYS A 550 7.27 -13.01 50.34
CA LYS A 550 8.34 -12.11 49.88
C LYS A 550 9.49 -12.92 49.29
N SER A 551 9.83 -12.65 48.03
CA SER A 551 11.10 -13.09 47.45
C SER A 551 12.19 -12.03 47.75
N ASN A 552 13.45 -12.46 47.87
CA ASN A 552 14.62 -11.59 47.99
C ASN A 552 14.73 -10.75 49.28
N VAL A 553 14.34 -11.29 50.43
CA VAL A 553 14.29 -10.53 51.69
C VAL A 553 15.66 -10.03 52.23
N ASP A 554 16.75 -10.52 51.68
CA ASP A 554 18.13 -10.15 52.03
C ASP A 554 18.81 -9.28 50.95
N ASN A 555 18.10 -8.94 49.87
CA ASN A 555 18.60 -8.19 48.72
C ASN A 555 19.85 -8.81 48.07
N GLN A 556 19.97 -10.13 48.10
CA GLN A 556 21.05 -10.88 47.43
C GLN A 556 20.56 -11.60 46.17
N SER A 557 19.65 -10.98 45.41
CA SER A 557 19.12 -11.56 44.18
C SER A 557 20.22 -11.67 43.12
N GLY A 558 20.48 -12.90 42.69
CA GLY A 558 21.32 -13.21 41.52
C GLY A 558 20.92 -14.52 40.84
N LYS A 559 19.74 -15.06 41.18
CA LYS A 559 19.20 -16.32 40.65
C LYS A 559 17.69 -16.23 40.53
N SER A 560 17.14 -16.83 39.48
CA SER A 560 15.69 -17.06 39.37
C SER A 560 15.21 -17.93 40.53
N LEU A 561 13.99 -17.68 41.03
CA LEU A 561 13.30 -18.54 42.00
C LEU A 561 12.27 -19.42 41.29
N ALA A 562 12.44 -20.74 41.34
CA ALA A 562 11.40 -21.69 40.97
C ALA A 562 10.60 -22.13 42.20
N VAL A 563 9.29 -21.91 42.19
CA VAL A 563 8.33 -22.39 43.19
C VAL A 563 7.55 -23.55 42.58
N TYR A 564 7.91 -24.78 42.93
CA TYR A 564 7.18 -25.98 42.52
C TYR A 564 5.93 -26.14 43.38
N GLY A 565 4.86 -25.48 42.97
CA GLY A 565 3.58 -25.41 43.66
C GLY A 565 2.87 -24.08 43.42
N SER A 566 2.23 -23.53 44.45
CA SER A 566 1.46 -22.28 44.37
C SER A 566 1.58 -21.46 45.64
N VAL A 567 1.30 -20.16 45.53
CA VAL A 567 1.28 -19.23 46.64
C VAL A 567 -0.06 -18.53 46.68
N LEU A 568 -0.67 -18.48 47.87
CA LEU A 568 -1.81 -17.64 48.19
C LEU A 568 -1.42 -16.85 49.44
N ALA A 569 -1.42 -15.52 49.35
CA ALA A 569 -1.19 -14.62 50.47
C ALA A 569 -2.40 -13.70 50.66
N THR A 570 -2.85 -13.51 51.89
CA THR A 570 -4.00 -12.64 52.19
C THR A 570 -3.64 -11.16 52.27
N GLN A 571 -2.36 -10.81 52.46
CA GLN A 571 -1.89 -9.43 52.46
C GLN A 571 -1.23 -9.05 51.13
N GLU A 572 -0.03 -9.57 50.85
CA GLU A 572 0.78 -9.16 49.70
C GLU A 572 1.65 -10.30 49.17
N ILE A 573 1.86 -10.35 47.84
CA ILE A 573 2.90 -11.15 47.19
C ILE A 573 3.93 -10.16 46.62
N GLU A 574 5.08 -10.05 47.27
CA GLU A 574 6.17 -9.14 46.91
C GLU A 574 7.27 -9.93 46.18
N LEU A 575 7.33 -9.77 44.85
CA LEU A 575 8.31 -10.40 43.98
C LEU A 575 9.36 -9.37 43.55
N THR A 576 10.50 -9.37 44.23
CA THR A 576 11.52 -8.31 44.10
C THR A 576 12.87 -8.83 43.62
N ARG A 577 12.94 -10.04 43.07
CA ARG A 577 14.18 -10.48 42.44
C ARG A 577 14.44 -9.66 41.19
N ASP A 578 15.67 -9.22 41.09
CA ASP A 578 16.22 -8.68 39.86
C ASP A 578 17.43 -9.54 39.51
N LEU A 579 17.40 -10.17 38.34
CA LEU A 579 18.49 -11.03 37.88
C LEU A 579 19.59 -10.23 37.17
N GLY A 580 19.40 -8.91 37.02
CA GLY A 580 20.18 -8.11 36.10
C GLY A 580 19.60 -8.16 34.69
N LEU A 581 20.04 -7.22 33.86
CA LEU A 581 19.43 -6.91 32.56
C LEU A 581 19.54 -8.07 31.55
N ASP A 582 20.65 -8.79 31.57
CA ASP A 582 20.88 -9.93 30.66
C ASP A 582 19.98 -11.12 31.02
N GLU A 583 19.91 -11.45 32.31
CA GLU A 583 19.17 -12.61 32.79
C GLU A 583 17.65 -12.36 32.80
N ASN A 584 17.21 -11.13 33.06
CA ASN A 584 15.79 -10.76 32.98
C ASN A 584 15.23 -10.89 31.54
N ASN A 585 16.08 -10.86 30.51
CA ASN A 585 15.65 -11.11 29.12
C ASN A 585 15.53 -12.60 28.77
N LEU A 586 16.23 -13.47 29.50
CA LEU A 586 16.32 -14.90 29.21
C LEU A 586 15.39 -15.74 30.06
N GLN A 587 15.10 -15.31 31.28
CA GLN A 587 14.33 -16.08 32.24
C GLN A 587 13.55 -15.19 33.20
N PRO A 588 12.42 -15.69 33.73
CA PRO A 588 11.68 -14.97 34.76
C PRO A 588 12.50 -14.91 36.05
N ALA A 589 12.41 -13.79 36.75
CA ALA A 589 12.99 -13.61 38.08
C ALA A 589 12.32 -14.53 39.11
N GLU A 590 11.02 -14.79 38.95
CA GLU A 590 10.26 -15.77 39.71
C GLU A 590 9.37 -16.62 38.80
N LYS A 591 9.40 -17.92 39.03
CA LYS A 591 8.67 -18.92 38.25
C LYS A 591 7.86 -19.79 39.20
N PHE A 592 6.55 -19.87 39.01
CA PHE A 592 5.70 -20.78 39.76
C PHE A 592 5.24 -21.90 38.83
N ILE A 593 5.43 -23.13 39.26
CA ILE A 593 5.18 -24.32 38.47
C ILE A 593 4.13 -25.13 39.20
N PHE A 594 2.87 -24.97 38.79
CA PHE A 594 1.77 -25.66 39.44
C PHE A 594 1.74 -27.14 39.03
N ASP A 595 1.59 -28.02 40.00
CA ASP A 595 1.41 -29.46 39.79
C ASP A 595 -0.06 -29.85 40.11
N PRO A 596 -0.89 -30.20 39.11
CA PRO A 596 -2.26 -30.62 39.32
C PRO A 596 -2.43 -31.82 40.27
N ALA A 597 -1.39 -32.64 40.47
CA ALA A 597 -1.45 -33.77 41.40
C ALA A 597 -1.76 -33.34 42.85
N TYR A 598 -1.51 -32.08 43.23
CA TYR A 598 -1.98 -31.54 44.52
C TYR A 598 -3.49 -31.64 44.72
N PHE A 599 -4.28 -31.59 43.63
CA PHE A 599 -5.75 -31.75 43.69
C PHE A 599 -6.21 -33.20 43.74
N PHE A 600 -5.32 -34.17 43.54
CA PHE A 600 -5.66 -35.59 43.43
C PHE A 600 -4.95 -36.48 44.45
N ASP A 601 -4.08 -35.91 45.30
CA ASP A 601 -3.43 -36.65 46.38
C ASP A 601 -4.44 -36.99 47.48
N GLU A 602 -4.84 -38.27 47.55
CA GLU A 602 -5.85 -38.76 48.50
C GLU A 602 -5.47 -38.49 49.97
N LYS A 603 -4.18 -38.57 50.31
CA LYS A 603 -3.71 -38.37 51.69
C LYS A 603 -3.82 -36.89 52.06
N LEU A 604 -3.32 -36.02 51.19
CA LEU A 604 -3.35 -34.57 51.36
C LEU A 604 -4.79 -34.05 51.45
N LEU A 605 -5.66 -34.49 50.55
CA LEU A 605 -7.09 -34.18 50.59
C LEU A 605 -7.74 -34.74 51.87
N GLY A 606 -7.36 -35.95 52.28
CA GLY A 606 -7.80 -36.53 53.56
C GLY A 606 -7.47 -35.63 54.75
N PHE A 607 -6.29 -35.03 54.75
CA PHE A 607 -5.87 -34.07 55.78
C PHE A 607 -6.67 -32.76 55.72
N LEU A 608 -6.78 -32.14 54.54
CA LEU A 608 -7.43 -30.83 54.36
C LEU A 608 -8.95 -30.87 54.50
N CYS A 609 -9.60 -31.93 54.02
CA CYS A 609 -11.05 -32.03 53.89
C CYS A 609 -11.71 -32.93 54.96
N ASN A 610 -10.97 -33.34 55.99
CA ASN A 610 -11.46 -34.19 57.07
C ASN A 610 -12.08 -35.51 56.56
N GLY A 611 -11.44 -36.12 55.55
CA GLY A 611 -11.86 -37.40 54.97
C GLY A 611 -13.15 -37.38 54.13
N ARG A 612 -13.66 -36.20 53.76
CA ARG A 612 -14.78 -36.09 52.81
C ARG A 612 -14.23 -36.11 51.38
N LEU A 613 -14.73 -37.05 50.57
CA LEU A 613 -14.41 -37.17 49.15
C LEU A 613 -14.77 -35.88 48.42
N TYR A 614 -13.82 -35.37 47.63
CA TYR A 614 -14.05 -34.28 46.69
C TYR A 614 -14.94 -34.81 45.56
N GLN A 615 -16.01 -34.09 45.23
CA GLN A 615 -16.78 -34.34 44.01
C GLN A 615 -16.48 -33.15 43.09
N TRP A 616 -15.76 -33.42 42.01
CA TRP A 616 -15.54 -32.43 40.96
C TRP A 616 -16.76 -32.47 40.04
N GLU A 617 -17.53 -31.39 40.01
CA GLU A 617 -18.63 -31.21 39.05
C GLU A 617 -18.17 -30.15 38.04
N GLU A 618 -18.06 -30.57 36.78
CA GLU A 618 -17.88 -29.67 35.64
C GLU A 618 -19.28 -29.14 35.29
N GLU A 619 -19.52 -27.83 35.43
CA GLU A 619 -20.71 -27.17 34.86
C GLU A 619 -20.43 -26.68 33.44
#